data_AF-A0A7Y2UAV2-F1
#
_entry.id   AF-A0A7Y2UAV2-F1
#
_cell.length_a   1.000
_cell.length_b   1.000
_cell.length_c   1.000
_cell.angle_alpha   90.00
_cell.angle_beta   90.00
_cell.angle_gamma   90.00
#
_symmetry.space_group_name_H-M   'P 1'
#
loop_
_entity.id
_entity.type
_entity.pdbx_description
1 polymer ?
#
loop_
_entity_poly.entity_id
_entity_poly.type
_entity_poly.pdbx_seq_one_letter_code
_entity_poly.pdbx_strand_id
1 'polypeptide(L)'
;MSEHFPNIPAFQYEGTGSRNPFAFRHYNPDEMVGDKSMREHLRFGAAYWHVMRNVLGDPFGAGTALMPWDDGSESLQNALNRVPVFFEFLQKTQIDYYCFHDRDISPEGATLAETHKNLDRVVDELEKFQAETGKKLLWGTACLFGHPRYAHGAATSPDADIFAYSASQIKHALEATHRLGGEGYTFWGGREGYATLLNTDMKRELDHLAAMLHLAVDHAKKIGYQGQFY
;
A
#
# COMPACT_ATOMS: atom_id res chain seq x y z
N MET A 1 -18.93 -14.97 8.53
CA MET A 1 -19.40 -14.32 9.76
C MET A 1 -18.41 -13.19 10.05
N SER A 2 -18.86 -11.94 10.17
CA SER A 2 -17.94 -10.80 10.37
C SER A 2 -17.60 -10.67 11.84
N GLU A 3 -16.34 -10.88 12.21
CA GLU A 3 -15.91 -10.99 13.61
C GLU A 3 -15.23 -9.72 14.14
N HIS A 4 -14.67 -8.87 13.28
CA HIS A 4 -13.81 -7.76 13.71
C HIS A 4 -14.55 -6.43 13.92
N PHE A 5 -15.63 -6.18 13.18
CA PHE A 5 -16.48 -5.00 13.34
C PHE A 5 -17.95 -5.38 13.63
N PRO A 6 -18.25 -6.09 14.74
CA PRO A 6 -19.55 -6.76 14.94
C PRO A 6 -20.76 -5.80 14.93
N ASN A 7 -20.55 -4.54 15.33
CA ASN A 7 -21.61 -3.53 15.41
C ASN A 7 -21.73 -2.64 14.16
N ILE A 8 -20.92 -2.91 13.12
CA ILE A 8 -20.90 -2.13 11.89
C ILE A 8 -21.51 -2.97 10.76
N PRO A 9 -22.65 -2.55 10.18
CA PRO A 9 -23.25 -3.26 9.05
C PRO A 9 -22.42 -3.06 7.77
N ALA A 10 -22.70 -3.85 6.75
CA ALA A 10 -22.25 -3.51 5.40
C ALA A 10 -23.05 -2.29 4.90
N PHE A 11 -22.35 -1.25 4.46
CA PHE A 11 -22.96 0.02 4.07
C PHE A 11 -23.77 -0.17 2.80
N GLN A 12 -24.97 0.43 2.76
CA GLN A 12 -25.87 0.38 1.61
C GLN A 12 -26.23 1.79 1.15
N TYR A 13 -26.66 1.94 -0.09
CA TYR A 13 -27.21 3.20 -0.57
C TYR A 13 -28.64 3.41 -0.05
N GLU A 14 -28.88 4.54 0.60
CA GLU A 14 -30.19 4.92 1.14
C GLU A 14 -30.69 6.29 0.62
N GLY A 15 -29.91 6.95 -0.23
CA GLY A 15 -30.25 8.25 -0.82
C GLY A 15 -30.03 9.45 0.09
N THR A 16 -30.18 10.64 -0.50
CA THR A 16 -29.79 11.94 0.10
C THR A 16 -30.61 12.35 1.31
N GLY A 17 -31.82 11.78 1.46
CA GLY A 17 -32.69 12.00 2.61
C GLY A 17 -32.25 11.23 3.88
N SER A 18 -31.39 10.21 3.75
CA SER A 18 -31.02 9.37 4.89
C SER A 18 -30.29 10.15 5.98
N ARG A 19 -30.50 9.71 7.22
CA ARG A 19 -29.77 10.14 8.43
C ARG A 19 -28.93 9.02 9.02
N ASN A 20 -28.97 7.81 8.45
CA ASN A 20 -28.14 6.70 8.86
C ASN A 20 -26.66 7.05 8.62
N PRO A 21 -25.78 7.02 9.65
CA PRO A 21 -24.36 7.27 9.47
C PRO A 21 -23.62 6.14 8.75
N PHE A 22 -24.19 4.93 8.67
CA PHE A 22 -23.61 3.75 8.03
C PHE A 22 -24.25 3.45 6.66
N ALA A 23 -24.71 4.49 5.96
CA ALA A 23 -25.29 4.39 4.64
C ALA A 23 -24.72 5.44 3.68
N PHE A 24 -24.61 5.07 2.41
CA PHE A 24 -24.28 6.00 1.35
C PHE A 24 -25.48 6.86 1.00
N ARG A 25 -25.26 8.18 0.94
CA ARG A 25 -26.29 9.15 0.54
C ARG A 25 -26.25 9.51 -0.93
N HIS A 26 -25.09 9.34 -1.56
CA HIS A 26 -24.83 9.71 -2.95
C HIS A 26 -24.18 8.59 -3.76
N TYR A 27 -23.41 7.72 -3.12
CA TYR A 27 -22.77 6.61 -3.81
C TYR A 27 -23.74 5.43 -3.90
N ASN A 28 -24.39 5.29 -5.05
CA ASN A 28 -25.07 4.06 -5.43
C ASN A 28 -24.16 3.30 -6.39
N PRO A 29 -23.51 2.19 -5.97
CA PRO A 29 -22.51 1.52 -6.79
C PRO A 29 -23.05 1.04 -8.13
N ASP A 30 -24.35 0.68 -8.19
CA ASP A 30 -25.00 0.11 -9.37
C ASP A 30 -25.70 1.17 -10.23
N GLU A 31 -25.69 2.45 -9.80
CA GLU A 31 -26.26 3.53 -10.60
C GLU A 31 -25.42 3.77 -11.85
N MET A 32 -26.08 3.73 -13.01
CA MET A 32 -25.45 4.00 -14.29
C MET A 32 -25.30 5.51 -14.50
N VAL A 33 -24.06 5.94 -14.76
CA VAL A 33 -23.72 7.32 -15.14
C VAL A 33 -23.12 7.27 -16.55
N GLY A 34 -23.93 7.56 -17.56
CA GLY A 34 -23.53 7.32 -18.95
C GLY A 34 -23.48 5.82 -19.26
N ASP A 35 -22.34 5.32 -19.70
CA ASP A 35 -22.12 3.93 -20.13
C ASP A 35 -21.55 3.01 -19.05
N LYS A 36 -21.22 3.54 -17.86
CA LYS A 36 -20.64 2.79 -16.75
C LYS A 36 -21.38 3.04 -15.44
N SER A 37 -21.31 2.06 -14.55
CA SER A 37 -21.78 2.22 -13.17
C SER A 37 -20.89 3.21 -12.39
N MET A 38 -21.41 3.80 -11.31
CA MET A 38 -20.59 4.63 -10.41
C MET A 38 -19.38 3.86 -9.87
N ARG A 39 -19.53 2.56 -9.57
CA ARG A 39 -18.44 1.68 -9.12
C ARG A 39 -17.29 1.64 -10.13
N GLU A 40 -17.62 1.51 -11.41
CA GLU A 40 -16.63 1.47 -12.52
C GLU A 40 -16.00 2.82 -12.83
N HIS A 41 -16.73 3.93 -12.64
CA HIS A 41 -16.16 5.27 -12.78
C HIS A 41 -15.21 5.63 -11.65
N LEU A 42 -15.63 5.37 -10.41
CA LEU A 42 -14.94 5.87 -9.22
C LEU A 42 -13.78 4.99 -8.79
N ARG A 43 -13.92 3.67 -8.95
CA ARG A 43 -12.85 2.69 -8.69
C ARG A 43 -12.16 2.90 -7.34
N PHE A 44 -12.94 3.11 -6.27
CA PHE A 44 -12.39 3.46 -4.95
C PHE A 44 -11.33 2.45 -4.49
N GLY A 45 -10.21 2.98 -4.00
CA GLY A 45 -9.10 2.23 -3.43
C GLY A 45 -8.83 2.61 -1.97
N ALA A 46 -8.75 1.62 -1.08
CA ALA A 46 -8.36 1.85 0.30
C ALA A 46 -6.84 1.88 0.45
N ALA A 47 -6.33 2.92 1.10
CA ALA A 47 -4.92 3.07 1.47
C ALA A 47 -4.58 2.24 2.72
N TYR A 48 -3.90 1.11 2.57
CA TYR A 48 -3.62 0.19 3.69
C TYR A 48 -2.88 0.87 4.85
N TRP A 49 -1.90 1.74 4.56
CA TRP A 49 -1.16 2.47 5.60
C TRP A 49 -2.07 3.31 6.51
N HIS A 50 -3.05 4.01 5.95
CA HIS A 50 -3.95 4.85 6.75
C HIS A 50 -5.05 4.05 7.45
N VAL A 51 -5.56 3.01 6.80
CA VAL A 51 -6.65 2.20 7.35
C VAL A 51 -6.16 1.27 8.46
N MET A 52 -4.97 0.68 8.30
CA MET A 52 -4.48 -0.40 9.17
C MET A 52 -3.25 -0.08 10.01
N ARG A 53 -2.49 0.97 9.66
CA ARG A 53 -1.19 1.25 10.32
C ARG A 53 -1.10 2.62 10.97
N ASN A 54 -1.99 3.55 10.63
CA ASN A 54 -1.91 4.90 11.16
C ASN A 54 -2.40 4.93 12.61
N VAL A 55 -1.45 5.08 13.54
CA VAL A 55 -1.72 5.19 14.97
C VAL A 55 -2.35 6.53 15.38
N LEU A 56 -2.62 7.44 14.44
CA LEU A 56 -3.11 8.80 14.71
C LEU A 56 -2.20 9.60 15.65
N GLY A 57 -0.89 9.40 15.48
CA GLY A 57 0.15 10.21 16.13
C GLY A 57 0.56 11.39 15.25
N ASP A 58 1.19 12.38 15.87
CA ASP A 58 1.72 13.56 15.19
C ASP A 58 3.09 13.95 15.79
N PRO A 59 3.81 14.95 15.24
CA PRO A 59 5.12 15.35 15.76
C PRO A 59 5.14 15.86 17.22
N PHE A 60 3.98 16.06 17.85
CA PHE A 60 3.81 16.63 19.18
C PHE A 60 3.11 15.68 20.18
N GLY A 61 2.62 14.52 19.75
CA GLY A 61 1.83 13.62 20.56
C GLY A 61 1.93 12.14 20.19
N ALA A 62 1.67 11.27 21.18
CA ALA A 62 1.62 9.83 20.98
C ALA A 62 0.40 9.40 20.15
N GLY A 63 0.46 8.19 19.59
CA GLY A 63 -0.66 7.60 18.86
C GLY A 63 -1.91 7.42 19.74
N THR A 64 -3.08 7.68 19.15
CA THR A 64 -4.39 7.63 19.81
C THR A 64 -5.34 6.60 19.21
N ALA A 65 -4.95 5.93 18.13
CA ALA A 65 -5.78 4.91 17.48
C ALA A 65 -6.04 3.70 18.40
N LEU A 66 -7.30 3.24 18.42
CA LEU A 66 -7.70 2.01 19.10
C LEU A 66 -7.94 0.92 18.07
N MET A 67 -6.98 0.01 17.93
CA MET A 67 -7.00 -1.08 16.94
C MET A 67 -6.97 -2.43 17.67
N PRO A 68 -8.10 -2.94 18.20
CA PRO A 68 -8.13 -4.15 19.04
C PRO A 68 -7.67 -5.43 18.33
N TRP A 69 -7.49 -5.38 17.00
CA TRP A 69 -6.97 -6.48 16.18
C TRP A 69 -5.45 -6.41 15.94
N ASP A 70 -4.79 -5.33 16.35
CA ASP A 70 -3.35 -5.13 16.20
C ASP A 70 -2.68 -5.15 17.58
N ASP A 71 -1.70 -6.04 17.77
CA ASP A 71 -1.00 -6.18 19.05
C ASP A 71 0.16 -5.17 19.24
N GLY A 72 0.35 -4.27 18.27
CA GLY A 72 1.38 -3.23 18.25
C GLY A 72 2.77 -3.74 17.87
N SER A 73 2.95 -5.04 17.64
CA SER A 73 4.25 -5.61 17.27
C SER A 73 4.54 -5.52 15.77
N GLU A 74 5.81 -5.39 15.41
CA GLU A 74 6.31 -5.59 14.05
C GLU A 74 6.55 -7.08 13.75
N SER A 75 5.64 -7.96 14.18
CA SER A 75 5.75 -9.40 13.95
C SER A 75 5.02 -9.82 12.68
N LEU A 76 5.51 -10.88 12.02
CA LEU A 76 4.82 -11.47 10.87
C LEU A 76 3.41 -11.94 11.25
N GLN A 77 3.24 -12.48 12.47
CA GLN A 77 1.92 -12.93 12.93
C GLN A 77 0.94 -11.76 13.05
N ASN A 78 1.35 -10.63 13.60
CA ASN A 78 0.50 -9.45 13.67
C ASN A 78 0.14 -8.90 12.28
N ALA A 79 1.09 -8.92 11.34
CA ALA A 79 0.82 -8.58 9.94
C ALA A 79 -0.23 -9.50 9.30
N LEU A 80 -0.14 -10.81 9.51
CA LEU A 80 -1.13 -11.79 9.03
C LEU A 80 -2.49 -11.59 9.70
N ASN A 81 -2.54 -11.27 10.99
CA ASN A 81 -3.78 -11.02 11.72
C ASN A 81 -4.56 -9.81 11.18
N ARG A 82 -3.86 -8.81 10.61
CA ARG A 82 -4.51 -7.62 10.01
C ARG A 82 -5.20 -7.91 8.68
N VAL A 83 -4.79 -8.95 7.94
CA VAL A 83 -5.35 -9.27 6.62
C VAL A 83 -6.87 -9.52 6.66
N PRO A 84 -7.41 -10.47 7.47
CA PRO A 84 -8.85 -10.71 7.53
C PRO A 84 -9.65 -9.46 7.94
N VAL A 85 -9.10 -8.66 8.87
CA VAL A 85 -9.72 -7.40 9.32
C VAL A 85 -9.83 -6.41 8.17
N PHE A 86 -8.78 -6.29 7.35
CA PHE A 86 -8.76 -5.39 6.20
C PHE A 86 -9.75 -5.79 5.13
N PHE A 87 -9.87 -7.08 4.83
CA PHE A 87 -10.86 -7.54 3.87
C PHE A 87 -12.30 -7.42 4.40
N GLU A 88 -12.54 -7.59 5.71
CA GLU A 88 -13.83 -7.27 6.32
C GLU A 88 -14.16 -5.78 6.16
N PHE A 89 -13.19 -4.88 6.38
CA PHE A 89 -13.35 -3.44 6.17
C PHE A 89 -13.72 -3.12 4.72
N LEU A 90 -12.98 -3.66 3.74
CA LEU A 90 -13.26 -3.47 2.31
C LEU A 90 -14.66 -3.99 1.93
N GLN A 91 -15.06 -5.13 2.47
CA GLN A 91 -16.38 -5.71 2.22
C GLN A 91 -17.49 -4.81 2.77
N LYS A 92 -17.38 -4.37 4.03
CA LYS A 92 -18.42 -3.53 4.67
C LYS A 92 -18.52 -2.15 4.06
N THR A 93 -17.40 -1.57 3.63
CA THR A 93 -17.36 -0.25 2.99
C THR A 93 -17.59 -0.30 1.47
N GLN A 94 -17.80 -1.49 0.90
CA GLN A 94 -17.95 -1.69 -0.55
C GLN A 94 -16.81 -1.14 -1.42
N ILE A 95 -15.62 -0.95 -0.85
CA ILE A 95 -14.43 -0.53 -1.60
C ILE A 95 -13.87 -1.78 -2.30
N ASP A 96 -13.63 -1.71 -3.60
CA ASP A 96 -13.21 -2.88 -4.40
C ASP A 96 -11.70 -3.01 -4.57
N TYR A 97 -10.99 -1.88 -4.46
CA TYR A 97 -9.56 -1.86 -4.61
C TYR A 97 -8.84 -1.54 -3.30
N TYR A 98 -7.59 -1.94 -3.21
CA TYR A 98 -6.67 -1.47 -2.18
C TYR A 98 -5.32 -1.11 -2.74
N CYS A 99 -4.54 -0.37 -1.95
CA CYS A 99 -3.17 0.04 -2.26
C CYS A 99 -2.29 -0.22 -1.03
N PHE A 100 -1.01 -0.57 -1.22
CA PHE A 100 -0.08 -0.78 -0.12
C PHE A 100 1.34 -0.30 -0.44
N HIS A 101 2.09 0.10 0.59
CA HIS A 101 3.54 -0.06 0.59
C HIS A 101 3.89 -1.42 1.18
N ASP A 102 4.94 -2.05 0.67
CA ASP A 102 5.44 -3.34 1.16
C ASP A 102 5.63 -3.38 2.69
N ARG A 103 6.14 -2.30 3.29
CA ARG A 103 6.34 -2.17 4.74
C ARG A 103 5.07 -1.91 5.55
N ASP A 104 3.94 -1.58 4.91
CA ASP A 104 2.67 -1.45 5.65
C ASP A 104 2.05 -2.82 5.89
N ILE A 105 2.17 -3.70 4.89
CA ILE A 105 1.58 -5.03 4.93
C ILE A 105 2.50 -6.04 5.60
N SER A 106 3.82 -5.85 5.59
CA SER A 106 4.78 -6.83 6.13
C SER A 106 5.93 -6.19 6.91
N PRO A 107 6.39 -6.79 8.02
CA PRO A 107 7.49 -6.28 8.81
C PRO A 107 8.86 -6.63 8.23
N GLU A 108 9.87 -5.84 8.58
CA GLU A 108 11.27 -6.20 8.32
C GLU A 108 11.74 -7.37 9.20
N GLY A 109 12.61 -8.20 8.64
CA GLY A 109 13.36 -9.21 9.38
C GLY A 109 14.74 -8.69 9.79
N ALA A 110 15.55 -9.55 10.41
CA ALA A 110 16.93 -9.19 10.76
C ALA A 110 17.84 -9.04 9.53
N THR A 111 17.42 -9.62 8.40
CA THR A 111 18.12 -9.54 7.12
C THR A 111 17.16 -9.18 5.99
N LEU A 112 17.71 -8.75 4.85
CA LEU A 112 16.94 -8.52 3.63
C LEU A 112 16.23 -9.79 3.14
N ALA A 113 16.89 -10.94 3.26
CA ALA A 113 16.30 -12.23 2.89
C ALA A 113 15.11 -12.60 3.79
N GLU A 114 15.20 -12.35 5.09
CA GLU A 114 14.07 -12.54 6.00
C GLU A 114 12.94 -11.55 5.74
N THR A 115 13.27 -10.29 5.45
CA THR A 115 12.30 -9.26 5.08
C THR A 115 11.50 -9.66 3.83
N HIS A 116 12.18 -10.19 2.81
CA HIS A 116 11.50 -10.69 1.60
C HIS A 116 10.62 -11.90 1.88
N LYS A 117 11.09 -12.86 2.70
CA LYS A 117 10.29 -14.01 3.12
C LYS A 117 9.04 -13.58 3.88
N ASN A 118 9.15 -12.58 4.77
CA ASN A 118 7.98 -12.04 5.46
C ASN A 118 6.98 -11.42 4.48
N LEU A 119 7.44 -10.68 3.48
CA LEU A 119 6.55 -10.13 2.45
C LEU A 119 5.84 -11.24 1.68
N ASP A 120 6.57 -12.27 1.26
CA ASP A 120 6.01 -13.40 0.52
C ASP A 120 4.88 -14.08 1.30
N ARG A 121 5.06 -14.27 2.61
CA ARG A 121 4.04 -14.86 3.50
C ARG A 121 2.78 -14.02 3.62
N VAL A 122 2.91 -12.70 3.65
CA VAL A 122 1.74 -11.79 3.67
C VAL A 122 1.05 -11.77 2.30
N VAL A 123 1.83 -11.75 1.21
CA VAL A 123 1.31 -11.80 -0.16
C VAL A 123 0.53 -13.09 -0.40
N ASP A 124 1.01 -14.24 0.09
CA ASP A 124 0.26 -15.50 0.07
C ASP A 124 -1.13 -15.37 0.71
N GLU A 125 -1.23 -14.61 1.81
CA GLU A 125 -2.49 -14.44 2.53
C GLU A 125 -3.42 -13.44 1.83
N LEU A 126 -2.87 -12.32 1.35
CA LEU A 126 -3.62 -11.34 0.55
C LEU A 126 -4.22 -12.00 -0.70
N GLU A 127 -3.46 -12.85 -1.39
CA GLU A 127 -3.90 -13.57 -2.60
C GLU A 127 -5.12 -14.47 -2.32
N LYS A 128 -5.12 -15.20 -1.20
CA LYS A 128 -6.29 -16.00 -0.77
C LYS A 128 -7.52 -15.13 -0.56
N PHE A 129 -7.38 -14.03 0.19
CA PHE A 129 -8.49 -13.15 0.48
C PHE A 129 -9.00 -12.42 -0.77
N GLN A 130 -8.13 -12.07 -1.72
CA GLN A 130 -8.55 -11.56 -3.03
C GLN A 130 -9.40 -12.60 -3.78
N ALA A 131 -8.98 -13.87 -3.79
CA ALA A 131 -9.74 -14.94 -4.44
C ALA A 131 -11.11 -15.18 -3.78
N GLU A 132 -11.19 -15.11 -2.45
CA GLU A 132 -12.43 -15.32 -1.69
C GLU A 132 -13.42 -14.15 -1.83
N THR A 133 -12.92 -12.91 -1.89
CA THR A 133 -13.75 -11.70 -1.80
C THR A 133 -13.94 -10.98 -3.13
N GLY A 134 -13.12 -11.29 -4.14
CA GLY A 134 -13.08 -10.59 -5.43
C GLY A 134 -12.46 -9.19 -5.37
N LYS A 135 -11.90 -8.77 -4.23
CA LYS A 135 -11.21 -7.48 -4.09
C LYS A 135 -9.87 -7.48 -4.82
N LYS A 136 -9.45 -6.33 -5.32
CA LYS A 136 -8.33 -6.21 -6.26
C LYS A 136 -7.26 -5.25 -5.75
N LEU A 137 -6.02 -5.48 -6.15
CA LEU A 137 -4.95 -4.52 -5.92
C LEU A 137 -5.01 -3.44 -7.01
N LEU A 138 -5.18 -2.17 -6.64
CA LEU A 138 -5.05 -1.09 -7.61
C LEU A 138 -3.57 -0.86 -7.92
N TRP A 139 -2.76 -0.68 -6.88
CA TRP A 139 -1.32 -0.58 -7.02
C TRP A 139 -0.58 -0.94 -5.73
N GLY A 140 0.63 -1.48 -5.89
CA GLY A 140 1.60 -1.61 -4.81
C GLY A 140 2.75 -0.62 -5.00
N THR A 141 3.57 -0.47 -3.96
CA THR A 141 4.77 0.38 -3.98
C THR A 141 5.75 -0.06 -2.89
N ALA A 142 6.99 0.46 -2.95
CA ALA A 142 7.99 0.26 -1.91
C ALA A 142 8.04 1.47 -0.95
N CYS A 143 8.00 1.22 0.36
CA CYS A 143 8.23 2.26 1.37
C CYS A 143 9.74 2.53 1.50
N LEU A 144 10.24 3.47 0.69
CA LEU A 144 11.65 3.88 0.64
C LEU A 144 11.92 5.17 1.42
N PHE A 145 11.16 5.42 2.48
CA PHE A 145 11.21 6.70 3.20
C PHE A 145 11.05 6.58 4.72
N GLY A 146 10.47 5.48 5.22
CA GLY A 146 10.18 5.27 6.64
C GLY A 146 11.40 4.84 7.46
N HIS A 147 12.17 3.88 6.97
CA HIS A 147 13.32 3.35 7.72
C HIS A 147 14.49 4.37 7.77
N PRO A 148 15.23 4.49 8.90
CA PRO A 148 16.35 5.44 9.05
C PRO A 148 17.43 5.37 7.96
N ARG A 149 17.61 4.20 7.34
CA ARG A 149 18.55 4.00 6.21
C ARG A 149 18.30 4.94 5.03
N TYR A 150 17.06 5.42 4.86
CA TYR A 150 16.65 6.32 3.77
C TYR A 150 16.75 7.81 4.15
N ALA A 151 17.37 8.15 5.29
CA ALA A 151 17.46 9.53 5.77
C ALA A 151 18.12 10.50 4.77
N HIS A 152 18.93 9.98 3.85
CA HIS A 152 19.64 10.76 2.82
C HIS A 152 19.17 10.45 1.39
N GLY A 153 17.98 9.87 1.24
CA GLY A 153 17.45 9.42 -0.06
C GLY A 153 17.49 7.92 -0.22
N ALA A 154 16.84 7.43 -1.28
CA ALA A 154 16.81 6.02 -1.63
C ALA A 154 17.56 5.80 -2.94
N ALA A 155 16.94 6.12 -4.08
CA ALA A 155 17.64 6.20 -5.35
C ALA A 155 18.54 7.45 -5.44
N THR A 156 18.18 8.54 -4.75
CA THR A 156 19.01 9.75 -4.67
C THR A 156 20.03 9.71 -3.53
N SER A 157 20.20 8.58 -2.85
CA SER A 157 21.18 8.48 -1.76
C SER A 157 22.61 8.75 -2.26
N PRO A 158 23.43 9.51 -1.49
CA PRO A 158 24.86 9.60 -1.77
C PRO A 158 25.61 8.29 -1.49
N ASP A 159 24.97 7.34 -0.81
CA ASP A 159 25.50 6.00 -0.49
C ASP A 159 24.99 4.94 -1.48
N ALA A 160 25.91 4.28 -2.17
CA ALA A 160 25.61 3.26 -3.16
C ALA A 160 24.99 1.99 -2.55
N ASP A 161 25.28 1.67 -1.29
CA ASP A 161 24.69 0.50 -0.63
C ASP A 161 23.18 0.73 -0.40
N ILE A 162 22.78 1.97 -0.11
CA ILE A 162 21.37 2.35 0.01
C ILE A 162 20.67 2.33 -1.34
N PHE A 163 21.34 2.76 -2.42
CA PHE A 163 20.81 2.60 -3.78
C PHE A 163 20.53 1.13 -4.09
N ALA A 164 21.50 0.25 -3.82
CA ALA A 164 21.36 -1.19 -4.07
C ALA A 164 20.26 -1.83 -3.21
N TYR A 165 20.16 -1.47 -1.93
CA TYR A 165 19.08 -1.92 -1.05
C TYR A 165 17.71 -1.49 -1.59
N SER A 166 17.59 -0.23 -2.01
CA SER A 166 16.36 0.34 -2.58
C SER A 166 15.94 -0.39 -3.86
N ALA A 167 16.89 -0.70 -4.74
CA ALA A 167 16.63 -1.49 -5.95
C ALA A 167 16.09 -2.90 -5.61
N SER A 168 16.64 -3.55 -4.58
CA SER A 168 16.16 -4.86 -4.12
C SER A 168 14.74 -4.78 -3.56
N GLN A 169 14.43 -3.75 -2.79
CA GLN A 169 13.09 -3.53 -2.23
C GLN A 169 12.06 -3.20 -3.34
N ILE A 170 12.39 -2.34 -4.31
CA ILE A 170 11.54 -2.05 -5.48
C ILE A 170 11.26 -3.34 -6.25
N LYS A 171 12.30 -4.13 -6.55
CA LYS A 171 12.18 -5.40 -7.25
C LYS A 171 11.16 -6.31 -6.57
N HIS A 172 11.30 -6.52 -5.25
CA HIS A 172 10.45 -7.45 -4.51
C HIS A 172 9.01 -6.94 -4.35
N ALA A 173 8.83 -5.62 -4.13
CA ALA A 173 7.51 -5.00 -4.08
C ALA A 173 6.80 -5.04 -5.44
N LEU A 174 7.53 -4.88 -6.55
CA LEU A 174 6.98 -4.97 -7.90
C LEU A 174 6.57 -6.42 -8.25
N GLU A 175 7.37 -7.40 -7.84
CA GLU A 175 7.02 -8.83 -7.98
C GLU A 175 5.78 -9.20 -7.16
N ALA A 176 5.67 -8.71 -5.92
CA ALA A 176 4.47 -8.86 -5.09
C ALA A 176 3.24 -8.20 -5.73
N THR A 177 3.41 -7.00 -6.28
CA THR A 177 2.34 -6.27 -6.99
C THR A 177 1.88 -7.05 -8.23
N HIS A 178 2.83 -7.56 -9.02
CA HIS A 178 2.51 -8.38 -10.19
C HIS A 178 1.75 -9.66 -9.80
N ARG A 179 2.20 -10.35 -8.75
CA ARG A 179 1.58 -11.58 -8.26
C ARG A 179 0.13 -11.36 -7.81
N LEU A 180 -0.15 -10.26 -7.10
CA LEU A 180 -1.49 -9.89 -6.64
C LEU A 180 -2.38 -9.25 -7.72
N GLY A 181 -1.92 -9.24 -8.98
CA GLY A 181 -2.66 -8.68 -10.12
C GLY A 181 -2.84 -7.16 -10.05
N GLY A 182 -1.88 -6.44 -9.45
CA GLY A 182 -1.93 -4.99 -9.30
C GLY A 182 -1.96 -4.26 -10.64
N GLU A 183 -2.94 -3.38 -10.84
CA GLU A 183 -3.13 -2.66 -12.10
C GLU A 183 -2.10 -1.55 -12.37
N GLY A 184 -1.39 -1.11 -11.34
CA GLY A 184 -0.23 -0.25 -11.47
C GLY A 184 0.77 -0.38 -10.32
N TYR A 185 1.86 0.37 -10.44
CA TYR A 185 2.94 0.43 -9.46
C TYR A 185 3.39 1.87 -9.32
N THR A 186 3.40 2.38 -8.09
CA THR A 186 3.63 3.81 -7.83
C THR A 186 5.05 4.07 -7.36
N PHE A 187 5.65 5.19 -7.78
CA PHE A 187 6.89 5.71 -7.20
C PHE A 187 6.63 7.04 -6.48
N TRP A 188 6.48 7.01 -5.15
CA TRP A 188 6.43 8.23 -4.35
C TRP A 188 7.79 8.51 -3.71
N GLY A 189 8.47 9.56 -4.20
CA GLY A 189 9.81 9.95 -3.76
C GLY A 189 9.86 10.67 -2.41
N GLY A 190 9.37 10.03 -1.33
CA GLY A 190 9.28 10.66 0.00
C GLY A 190 10.62 11.17 0.57
N ARG A 191 11.75 10.60 0.14
CA ARG A 191 13.11 11.05 0.47
C ARG A 191 13.95 11.39 -0.76
N GLU A 192 13.36 11.33 -1.96
CA GLU A 192 14.06 11.60 -3.22
C GLU A 192 14.12 13.11 -3.46
N GLY A 193 15.01 13.76 -2.73
CA GLY A 193 15.19 15.20 -2.69
C GLY A 193 16.23 15.57 -1.62
N TYR A 194 16.28 16.85 -1.25
CA TYR A 194 17.31 17.36 -0.34
C TYR A 194 16.74 18.20 0.80
N ALA A 195 17.46 18.19 1.93
CA ALA A 195 17.20 19.10 3.04
C ALA A 195 17.91 20.45 2.87
N THR A 196 19.08 20.47 2.22
CA THR A 196 19.85 21.67 1.91
C THR A 196 20.65 21.48 0.64
N LEU A 197 20.78 22.53 -0.17
CA LEU A 197 21.55 22.47 -1.41
C LEU A 197 23.06 22.40 -1.18
N LEU A 198 23.53 22.79 0.01
CA LEU A 198 24.97 22.89 0.33
C LEU A 198 25.73 21.57 0.26
N ASN A 199 25.03 20.44 0.42
CA ASN A 199 25.62 19.09 0.38
C ASN A 199 24.96 18.18 -0.66
N THR A 200 24.24 18.76 -1.63
CA THR A 200 23.50 18.02 -2.65
C THR A 200 24.06 18.28 -4.04
N ASP A 201 24.48 17.20 -4.70
CA ASP A 201 24.73 17.21 -6.15
C ASP A 201 23.42 16.83 -6.85
N MET A 202 22.56 17.82 -7.06
CA MET A 202 21.23 17.62 -7.63
C MET A 202 21.27 16.95 -9.01
N LYS A 203 22.30 17.24 -9.81
CA LYS A 203 22.43 16.61 -11.13
C LYS A 203 22.68 15.11 -10.97
N ARG A 204 23.65 14.73 -10.14
CA ARG A 204 23.99 13.33 -9.91
C ARG A 204 22.82 12.55 -9.29
N GLU A 205 22.13 13.15 -8.32
CA GLU A 205 20.97 12.53 -7.68
C GLU A 205 19.82 12.26 -8.66
N LEU A 206 19.50 13.21 -9.55
CA LEU A 206 18.50 13.01 -10.60
C LEU A 206 18.94 11.96 -11.64
N ASP A 207 20.23 11.92 -12.00
CA ASP A 207 20.78 10.89 -12.89
C ASP A 207 20.64 9.49 -12.26
N HIS A 208 20.87 9.35 -10.95
CA HIS A 208 20.66 8.09 -10.23
C HIS A 208 19.18 7.70 -10.15
N LEU A 209 18.28 8.65 -9.86
CA LEU A 209 16.84 8.39 -9.83
C LEU A 209 16.33 7.91 -11.19
N ALA A 210 16.76 8.56 -12.28
CA ALA A 210 16.44 8.12 -13.63
C ALA A 210 16.96 6.69 -13.91
N ALA A 211 18.19 6.37 -13.48
CA ALA A 211 18.74 5.02 -13.61
C ALA A 211 17.92 3.98 -12.84
N MET A 212 17.47 4.28 -11.62
CA MET A 212 16.60 3.40 -10.85
C MET A 212 15.26 3.13 -11.56
N LEU A 213 14.63 4.17 -12.11
CA LEU A 213 13.36 4.04 -12.82
C LEU A 213 13.53 3.22 -14.11
N HIS A 214 14.65 3.39 -14.83
CA HIS A 214 14.97 2.53 -15.97
C HIS A 214 15.13 1.06 -15.57
N LEU A 215 15.86 0.78 -14.48
CA LEU A 215 16.01 -0.59 -13.95
C LEU A 215 14.65 -1.21 -13.56
N ALA A 216 13.75 -0.42 -12.95
CA ALA A 216 12.43 -0.88 -12.59
C ALA A 216 11.57 -1.21 -13.82
N VAL A 217 11.63 -0.39 -14.87
CA VAL A 217 10.94 -0.65 -16.16
C VAL A 217 11.49 -1.92 -16.82
N ASP A 218 12.80 -2.11 -16.81
CA ASP A 218 13.41 -3.30 -17.39
C ASP A 218 13.03 -4.57 -16.61
N HIS A 219 12.97 -4.49 -15.28
CA HIS A 219 12.50 -5.60 -14.45
C HIS A 219 11.01 -5.89 -14.65
N ALA A 220 10.15 -4.86 -14.75
CA ALA A 220 8.74 -5.03 -15.07
C ALA A 220 8.54 -5.81 -16.38
N LYS A 221 9.25 -5.41 -17.45
CA LYS A 221 9.23 -6.13 -18.72
C LYS A 221 9.71 -7.57 -18.58
N LYS A 222 10.79 -7.80 -17.81
CA LYS A 222 11.36 -9.13 -17.58
C LYS A 222 10.39 -10.09 -16.90
N ILE A 223 9.60 -9.61 -15.93
CA ILE A 223 8.60 -10.44 -15.24
C ILE A 223 7.24 -10.45 -15.95
N GLY A 224 7.08 -9.70 -17.04
CA GLY A 224 5.82 -9.62 -17.79
C GLY A 224 4.76 -8.71 -17.17
N TYR A 225 5.14 -7.81 -16.25
CA TYR A 225 4.24 -6.85 -15.65
C TYR A 225 3.77 -5.80 -16.67
N GLN A 226 2.45 -5.68 -16.85
CA GLN A 226 1.81 -4.75 -17.80
C GLN A 226 1.06 -3.60 -17.12
N GLY A 227 1.07 -3.53 -15.80
CA GLY A 227 0.41 -2.45 -15.08
C GLY A 227 1.09 -1.10 -15.28
N GLN A 228 0.32 -0.02 -15.13
CA GLN A 228 0.82 1.34 -15.33
C GLN A 228 1.81 1.73 -14.21
N PHE A 229 2.93 2.32 -14.57
CA PHE A 229 3.79 3.01 -13.60
C PHE A 229 3.25 4.42 -13.34
N TYR A 230 3.09 4.76 -12.06
CA TYR A 230 2.62 6.08 -11.59
C TYR A 230 3.76 6.89 -10.95
#